data_AF-A0A8T7HNF9-F1
#
_entry.id   AF-A0A8T7HNF9-F1
#
_cell.length_a   1.000
_cell.length_b   1.000
_cell.length_c   1.000
_cell.angle_alpha   90.00
_cell.angle_beta   90.00
_cell.angle_gamma   90.00
#
_symmetry.space_group_name_H-M   'P 1'
#
loop_
_entity.id
_entity.type
_entity.pdbx_description
1 polymer ?
#
loop_
_entity_poly.entity_id
_entity_poly.type
_entity_poly.pdbx_seq_one_letter_code
_entity_poly.pdbx_strand_id
1 'polypeptide(L)'
;MSEKNSRIPGFYKLNAYERLSKLKEFADLTDEELKIMESMSGIDIDDASNMIENAIGGISIPVGIATNFIINENEYLVPLATEEPSVIAACSNAAG
;
A
#
# COMPACT_ATOMS: atom_id res chain seq x y z
N MET A 1 -1.54 4.04 23.30
CA MET A 1 -1.33 3.79 21.85
C MET A 1 0.16 3.80 21.64
N SER A 2 0.71 2.75 21.06
CA SER A 2 2.13 2.75 20.67
C SER A 2 2.35 3.87 19.65
N GLU A 3 3.45 4.58 19.81
CA GLU A 3 3.88 5.62 18.86
C GLU A 3 4.12 4.96 17.50
N LYS A 4 3.42 5.43 16.46
CA LYS A 4 3.54 4.88 15.10
C LYS A 4 4.93 5.22 14.56
N ASN A 5 5.59 4.27 13.91
CA ASN A 5 6.93 4.45 13.36
C ASN A 5 6.95 4.00 11.90
N SER A 6 7.19 4.94 10.97
CA SER A 6 7.21 4.66 9.54
C SER A 6 8.54 4.05 9.08
N ARG A 7 9.58 4.10 9.92
CA ARG A 7 10.89 3.50 9.64
C ARG A 7 10.87 2.02 9.96
N ILE A 8 10.85 1.20 8.91
CA ILE A 8 10.81 -0.27 9.02
C ILE A 8 12.08 -0.85 8.38
N PRO A 9 13.15 -1.09 9.16
CA PRO A 9 14.40 -1.61 8.62
C PRO A 9 14.21 -2.95 7.91
N GLY A 10 14.74 -3.06 6.69
CA GLY A 10 14.65 -4.30 5.91
C GLY A 10 13.27 -4.60 5.34
N PHE A 11 12.33 -3.64 5.30
CA PHE A 11 10.99 -3.83 4.72
C PHE A 11 11.01 -4.43 3.30
N TYR A 12 11.96 -4.02 2.46
CA TYR A 12 12.13 -4.57 1.11
C TYR A 12 12.52 -6.06 1.08
N LYS A 13 13.10 -6.60 2.17
CA LYS A 13 13.50 -8.01 2.29
C LYS A 13 12.33 -8.91 2.71
N LEU A 14 11.28 -8.33 3.31
CA LEU A 14 10.10 -9.06 3.74
C LEU A 14 9.32 -9.59 2.53
N ASN A 15 8.62 -10.71 2.70
CA ASN A 15 7.65 -11.17 1.71
C ASN A 15 6.34 -10.34 1.78
N ALA A 16 5.42 -10.54 0.82
CA ALA A 16 4.20 -9.74 0.73
C ALA A 16 3.32 -9.81 2.01
N TYR A 17 3.15 -11.00 2.60
CA TYR A 17 2.33 -11.19 3.80
C TYR A 17 2.96 -10.59 5.07
N GLU A 18 4.29 -10.64 5.16
CA GLU A 18 5.03 -9.95 6.23
C GLU A 18 4.89 -8.43 6.12
N ARG A 19 4.92 -7.88 4.91
CA ARG A 19 4.66 -6.45 4.66
C ARG A 19 3.23 -6.06 5.02
N LEU A 20 2.25 -6.88 4.64
CA LEU A 20 0.84 -6.68 5.01
C LEU A 20 0.65 -6.72 6.53
N SER A 21 1.31 -7.64 7.22
CA SER A 21 1.27 -7.71 8.69
C SER A 21 1.83 -6.43 9.34
N LYS A 22 2.92 -5.88 8.79
CA LYS A 22 3.47 -4.59 9.25
C LYS A 22 2.52 -3.42 8.98
N LEU A 23 1.85 -3.41 7.84
CA LEU A 23 0.85 -2.40 7.51
C LEU A 23 -0.36 -2.48 8.44
N LYS A 24 -0.85 -3.69 8.73
CA LYS A 24 -1.93 -3.95 9.69
C LYS A 24 -1.61 -3.37 11.06
N GLU A 25 -0.42 -3.66 11.58
CA GLU A 25 0.08 -3.16 12.86
C GLU A 25 0.18 -1.63 12.87
N PHE A 26 0.72 -1.03 11.81
CA PHE A 26 0.91 0.43 11.74
C PHE A 26 -0.40 1.20 11.59
N ALA A 27 -1.31 0.74 10.74
CA ALA A 27 -2.55 1.43 10.40
C ALA A 27 -3.76 0.97 11.22
N ASP A 28 -3.57 0.06 12.19
CA ASP A 28 -4.63 -0.51 13.02
C ASP A 28 -5.74 -1.17 12.19
N LEU A 29 -5.36 -1.86 11.09
CA LEU A 29 -6.32 -2.46 10.15
C LEU A 29 -6.93 -3.76 10.70
N THR A 30 -8.18 -4.01 10.31
CA THR A 30 -8.88 -5.27 10.53
C THR A 30 -8.41 -6.37 9.56
N ASP A 31 -8.71 -7.62 9.88
CA ASP A 31 -8.46 -8.74 8.96
C ASP A 31 -9.29 -8.66 7.68
N GLU A 32 -10.47 -8.03 7.73
CA GLU A 32 -11.31 -7.81 6.55
C GLU A 32 -10.68 -6.76 5.62
N GLU A 33 -10.19 -5.65 6.16
CA GLU A 33 -9.47 -4.63 5.37
C GLU A 33 -8.18 -5.17 4.76
N LEU A 34 -7.47 -6.05 5.48
CA LEU A 34 -6.26 -6.69 4.95
C LEU A 34 -6.55 -7.60 3.76
N LYS A 35 -7.66 -8.35 3.80
CA LYS A 35 -8.10 -9.20 2.69
C LYS A 35 -8.42 -8.40 1.43
N ILE A 36 -8.93 -7.18 1.57
CA ILE A 36 -9.16 -6.29 0.42
C ILE A 36 -7.83 -5.96 -0.26
N MET A 37 -6.74 -5.72 0.51
CA MET A 37 -5.42 -5.46 -0.07
C MET A 37 -4.75 -6.68 -0.70
N GLU A 38 -5.07 -7.89 -0.22
CA GLU A 38 -4.63 -9.14 -0.86
C GLU A 38 -5.32 -9.36 -2.21
N SER A 39 -6.52 -8.82 -2.38
CA SER A 39 -7.22 -8.82 -3.66
C SER A 39 -6.53 -7.88 -4.66
N MET A 40 -5.97 -8.45 -5.73
CA MET A 40 -5.41 -7.68 -6.84
C MET A 40 -6.49 -7.03 -7.74
N SER A 41 -7.77 -7.31 -7.46
CA SER A 41 -8.94 -6.67 -8.07
C SER A 41 -9.71 -5.90 -6.99
N GLY A 42 -9.52 -4.58 -6.95
CA GLY A 42 -10.19 -3.71 -5.97
C GLY A 42 -11.61 -3.30 -6.34
N ILE A 43 -12.07 -3.64 -7.54
CA ILE A 43 -13.41 -3.37 -8.07
C ILE A 43 -13.87 -4.59 -8.87
N ASP A 44 -15.17 -4.89 -8.83
CA ASP A 44 -15.77 -5.90 -9.70
C ASP A 44 -16.34 -5.30 -11.00
N ILE A 45 -16.97 -6.13 -11.83
CA ILE A 45 -17.51 -5.68 -13.12
C ILE A 45 -18.74 -4.78 -12.96
N ASP A 46 -19.50 -4.95 -11.87
CA ASP A 46 -20.68 -4.13 -11.59
C ASP A 46 -20.25 -2.74 -11.11
N ASP A 47 -19.23 -2.67 -10.24
CA ASP A 47 -18.57 -1.42 -9.86
C ASP A 47 -18.03 -0.69 -11.09
N ALA A 48 -17.26 -1.39 -11.95
CA ALA A 48 -16.69 -0.80 -13.15
C ALA A 48 -17.77 -0.27 -14.12
N SER A 49 -18.88 -1.00 -14.26
CA SER A 49 -20.03 -0.59 -15.10
C SER A 49 -20.76 0.64 -14.56
N ASN A 50 -20.71 0.86 -13.24
CA ASN A 50 -21.25 2.07 -12.61
C ASN A 50 -20.28 3.26 -12.67
N MET A 51 -18.98 3.01 -12.86
CA MET A 51 -17.96 4.06 -12.91
C MET A 51 -17.85 4.73 -14.28
N ILE A 52 -18.01 3.97 -15.37
CA ILE A 52 -17.87 4.46 -16.76
C ILE A 52 -18.85 3.77 -17.71
N GLU A 53 -19.16 4.38 -18.85
CA GLU A 53 -19.96 3.74 -19.89
C GLU A 53 -19.18 2.64 -20.64
N ASN A 54 -19.89 1.57 -21.03
CA ASN A 54 -19.35 0.44 -21.79
C ASN A 54 -18.14 -0.27 -21.14
N ALA A 55 -18.08 -0.31 -19.81
CA ALA A 55 -17.05 -1.07 -19.10
C ALA A 55 -17.11 -2.56 -19.45
N ILE A 56 -15.95 -3.15 -19.76
CA ILE A 56 -15.81 -4.59 -20.03
C ILE A 56 -14.69 -5.24 -19.20
N GLY A 57 -14.09 -4.48 -18.27
CA GLY A 57 -12.99 -4.90 -17.43
C GLY A 57 -12.22 -3.72 -16.83
N GLY A 58 -11.14 -4.02 -16.11
CA GLY A 58 -10.24 -3.04 -15.49
C GLY A 58 -8.77 -3.41 -15.66
N ILE A 59 -7.89 -2.46 -15.37
CA ILE A 59 -6.44 -2.65 -15.31
C ILE A 59 -6.01 -2.70 -13.84
N SER A 60 -5.23 -3.73 -13.47
CA SER A 60 -4.59 -3.80 -12.15
C SER A 60 -3.20 -3.19 -12.21
N ILE A 61 -2.89 -2.31 -11.26
CA ILE A 61 -1.56 -1.71 -11.07
C ILE A 61 -1.02 -2.17 -9.71
N PRO A 62 0.25 -2.64 -9.62
CA PRO A 62 0.83 -3.01 -8.33
C PRO A 62 0.83 -1.84 -7.35
N VAL A 63 0.46 -2.12 -6.09
CA VAL A 63 0.53 -1.15 -4.99
C VAL A 63 1.63 -1.59 -4.02
N GLY A 64 2.50 -0.67 -3.66
CA GLY A 64 3.48 -0.86 -2.60
C GLY A 64 3.48 0.30 -1.62
N ILE A 65 4.27 0.17 -0.56
CA ILE A 65 4.38 1.17 0.52
C ILE A 65 5.78 1.74 0.52
N ALA A 66 5.88 3.06 0.48
CA ALA A 66 7.11 3.78 0.81
C ALA A 66 7.15 4.08 2.32
N THR A 67 8.31 3.84 2.93
CA THR A 67 8.56 3.97 4.37
C THR A 67 9.35 5.24 4.68
N ASN A 68 9.55 5.53 5.97
CA ASN A 68 10.40 6.61 6.50
C ASN A 68 9.84 8.06 6.38
N PHE A 69 8.57 8.24 6.02
CA PHE A 69 8.02 9.60 5.86
C PHE A 69 7.60 10.20 7.20
N ILE A 70 8.18 11.37 7.51
CA ILE A 70 7.76 12.21 8.64
C ILE A 70 7.28 13.55 8.08
N ILE A 71 6.01 13.89 8.28
CA ILE A 71 5.39 15.13 7.77
C ILE A 71 4.80 15.86 8.96
N ASN A 72 5.28 17.09 9.22
CA ASN A 72 4.87 17.89 10.38
C ASN A 72 4.92 17.06 11.68
N GLU A 73 6.05 16.41 11.94
CA GLU A 73 6.29 15.57 13.13
C GLU A 73 5.43 14.30 13.23
N ASN A 74 4.61 13.99 12.21
CA ASN A 74 3.79 12.79 12.17
C ASN A 74 4.36 11.75 11.21
N GLU A 75 4.30 10.49 11.60
CA GLU A 75 4.87 9.33 10.89
C GLU A 75 3.85 8.75 9.88
N TYR A 76 4.27 8.49 8.65
CA TYR A 76 3.41 8.02 7.56
C TYR A 76 4.01 6.84 6.79
N LEU A 77 3.17 5.86 6.49
CA LEU A 77 3.39 4.91 5.40
C LEU A 77 2.65 5.43 4.16
N VAL A 78 3.36 5.59 3.05
CA VAL A 78 2.80 6.21 1.84
C VAL A 78 2.51 5.15 0.78
N PRO A 79 1.25 4.87 0.43
CA PRO A 79 0.91 3.95 -0.64
C PRO A 79 1.22 4.57 -2.01
N LEU A 80 1.78 3.76 -2.90
CA LEU A 80 2.13 4.13 -4.27
C LEU A 80 1.68 3.02 -5.22
N ALA A 81 0.89 3.39 -6.24
CA ALA A 81 0.52 2.50 -7.34
C ALA A 81 1.42 2.78 -8.55
N THR A 82 2.23 1.81 -8.96
CA THR A 82 3.18 1.98 -10.08
C THR A 82 3.65 0.64 -10.65
N GLU A 83 3.90 0.59 -11.95
CA GLU A 83 4.56 -0.50 -12.65
C GLU A 83 6.09 -0.33 -12.73
N GLU A 84 6.61 0.87 -12.47
CA GLU A 84 8.01 1.20 -12.70
C GLU A 84 8.90 0.67 -11.55
N PRO A 85 9.91 -0.17 -11.86
CA PRO A 85 10.83 -0.68 -10.86
C PRO A 85 11.58 0.45 -10.14
N SER A 86 11.88 0.23 -8.85
CA SER A 86 12.70 1.12 -8.02
C SER A 86 12.06 2.44 -7.58
N VAL A 87 10.92 2.89 -8.13
CA VAL A 87 10.26 4.15 -7.72
C VAL A 87 10.00 4.20 -6.21
N ILE A 88 9.33 3.18 -5.68
CA ILE A 88 8.99 3.10 -4.24
C ILE A 88 10.25 3.04 -3.36
N ALA A 89 11.28 2.32 -3.83
CA ALA A 89 12.55 2.20 -3.11
C ALA A 89 13.28 3.55 -3.07
N ALA A 90 13.29 4.29 -4.19
CA ALA A 90 13.86 5.62 -4.27
C ALA A 90 13.12 6.60 -3.35
N CYS A 91 11.78 6.59 -3.33
CA CYS A 91 10.99 7.40 -2.41
C CYS A 91 11.34 7.11 -0.94
N SER A 92 11.41 5.84 -0.56
CA SER A 92 11.73 5.44 0.82
C SER A 92 13.15 5.87 1.23
N ASN A 93 14.11 5.78 0.31
CA ASN A 93 15.50 6.19 0.56
C ASN A 93 15.70 7.71 0.58
N ALA A 94 14.89 8.46 -0.18
CA ALA A 94 14.92 9.92 -0.14
C ALA A 94 14.30 10.47 1.15
N ALA A 95 13.32 9.75 1.72
CA ALA A 95 12.62 10.16 2.93
C ALA A 95 13.46 10.04 4.22
N GLY A 96 14.44 9.13 4.30
CA GLY A 96 15.32 9.04 5.48
C GLY A 96 16.39 7.97 5.46
#